data_AF-A0A2T6F2I8-F1
#
_entry.id   AF-A0A2T6F2I8-F1
#
_cell.length_a   1.000
_cell.length_b   1.000
_cell.length_c   1.000
_cell.angle_alpha   90.00
_cell.angle_beta   90.00
_cell.angle_gamma   90.00
#
_symmetry.space_group_name_H-M   'P 1'
#
loop_
_entity.id
_entity.type
_entity.pdbx_description
1 polymer ?
#
loop_
_entity_poly.entity_id
_entity_poly.type
_entity_poly.pdbx_seq_one_letter_code
_entity_poly.pdbx_strand_id
1 'polypeptide(L)'
;MWTAATAYSASSNGGRGDYVRQRTTPALNSERVFRCTSAGTSLAAEPTWSITKNGVTAETAGPTWTECTGQEADQVAGNWKAPHARLVNAIASTWMAAGDALYVGANHAETQPSAWTGSPPGVTNNLSKILCVSATGSLPPVSADLRTTATVTTTGSSPITLGGGYYYLNGISFYCGTGAVSAGILLGNSSSIGVVLESVLLAKMGTNGAAAAINFGTSGTGGMTWIKLKNTALMLGSITDTVQIQQCRLVWQNTPNAIAGSVFPTTLFKSISPDLITFEGVDLSALGSGKTLVAACTAPAIFQFKDCKLGSAVNMAATQSSPGGAEIQVMRSDSSGTNYRNEKYRFEGTQLAETTIIRTGGANDGVTGLSWNLTSSVNSQWVLPFETFPIVIKNLVTGANVNVTVQGLLNAAALPNNDDVWFDVEYMGSAASPQGSFQSGTKSDLLATGTAWSASTQAWDSLVTARANSTAYTVGMVRKLASNPGRIFFCTTAGTSAASEPAGYTSAVDGGSVTDGTAVFRAAMRFQMTVALTSPQPAQVGYIYAYPKAAKASTAYYLCPKVTLS
;
A
#
# COMPACT_ATOMS: atom_id res chain seq x y z
N MET A 1 1.82 3.42 -36.34
CA MET A 1 1.59 2.05 -36.87
C MET A 1 0.57 2.01 -37.99
N TRP A 2 -0.56 2.75 -37.94
CA TRP A 2 -1.51 2.87 -39.05
C TRP A 2 -0.90 3.27 -40.41
N THR A 3 0.19 4.03 -40.39
CA THR A 3 0.98 4.42 -41.58
C THR A 3 1.70 3.26 -42.28
N ALA A 4 1.65 2.04 -41.73
CA ALA A 4 2.14 0.84 -42.40
C ALA A 4 1.30 0.48 -43.64
N ALA A 5 0.04 0.91 -43.69
CA ALA A 5 -0.79 0.83 -44.89
C ALA A 5 -0.50 2.02 -45.82
N THR A 6 -0.46 1.76 -47.12
CA THR A 6 -0.23 2.77 -48.16
C THR A 6 -1.39 3.74 -48.20
N ALA A 7 -1.13 5.05 -48.30
CA ALA A 7 -2.19 6.04 -48.50
C ALA A 7 -2.94 5.75 -49.80
N TYR A 8 -4.25 5.91 -49.80
CA TYR A 8 -5.06 5.82 -51.00
C TYR A 8 -4.48 6.72 -52.10
N SER A 9 -4.27 6.15 -53.28
CA SER A 9 -3.89 6.88 -54.48
C SER A 9 -5.07 6.88 -55.45
N ALA A 10 -5.35 8.04 -56.03
CA ALA A 10 -6.33 8.16 -57.09
C ALA A 10 -5.80 7.50 -58.37
N SER A 11 -6.70 6.96 -59.19
CA SER A 11 -6.40 6.38 -60.50
C SER A 11 -5.33 5.28 -60.49
N SER A 12 -5.20 4.54 -59.39
CA SER A 12 -4.28 3.41 -59.25
C SER A 12 -5.03 2.09 -59.28
N ASN A 13 -4.42 1.03 -59.84
CA ASN A 13 -5.02 -0.30 -59.79
C ASN A 13 -4.93 -0.85 -58.36
N GLY A 14 -6.09 -1.10 -57.74
CA GLY A 14 -6.19 -1.84 -56.48
C GLY A 14 -6.38 -3.32 -56.78
N GLY A 15 -5.35 -4.12 -56.55
CA GLY A 15 -5.42 -5.58 -56.59
C GLY A 15 -6.21 -6.12 -55.40
N ARG A 16 -6.91 -7.25 -55.60
CA ARG A 16 -7.60 -7.93 -54.49
C ARG A 16 -6.57 -8.34 -53.43
N GLY A 17 -6.80 -7.95 -52.18
CA GLY A 17 -5.88 -8.15 -51.07
C GLY A 17 -4.96 -6.96 -50.77
N ASP A 18 -4.98 -5.90 -51.59
CA ASP A 18 -4.24 -4.68 -51.28
C ASP A 18 -4.82 -3.96 -50.06
N TYR A 19 -3.94 -3.32 -49.28
CA TYR A 19 -4.32 -2.55 -48.10
C TYR A 19 -4.05 -1.07 -48.33
N VAL A 20 -5.07 -0.25 -48.09
CA VAL A 20 -4.97 1.20 -48.16
C VAL A 20 -5.45 1.84 -46.88
N ARG A 21 -5.02 3.08 -46.68
CA ARG A 21 -5.52 3.96 -45.64
C ARG A 21 -6.03 5.26 -46.26
N GLN A 22 -6.82 6.01 -45.51
CA GLN A 22 -7.26 7.35 -45.91
C GLN A 22 -6.07 8.23 -46.31
N ARG A 23 -6.22 8.95 -47.43
CA ARG A 23 -5.25 9.95 -47.92
C ARG A 23 -5.47 11.27 -47.21
N THR A 24 -6.72 11.73 -47.13
CA THR A 24 -7.11 12.91 -46.35
C THR A 24 -6.92 12.60 -44.87
N THR A 25 -6.28 13.50 -44.13
CA THR A 25 -6.04 13.34 -42.68
C THR A 25 -7.37 13.10 -41.95
N PRO A 26 -7.60 11.90 -41.39
CA PRO A 26 -8.85 11.60 -40.70
C PRO A 26 -8.97 12.42 -39.41
N ALA A 27 -10.19 12.62 -38.94
CA ALA A 27 -10.42 13.10 -37.58
C ALA A 27 -9.82 12.12 -36.55
N LEU A 28 -9.52 12.63 -35.36
CA LEU A 28 -9.03 11.84 -34.24
C LEU A 28 -9.94 10.61 -34.01
N ASN A 29 -9.36 9.41 -33.88
CA ASN A 29 -10.04 8.12 -33.71
C ASN A 29 -10.81 7.61 -34.95
N SER A 30 -10.74 8.31 -36.08
CA SER A 30 -11.35 7.89 -37.35
C SER A 30 -10.35 7.31 -38.35
N GLU A 31 -9.10 7.08 -37.93
CA GLU A 31 -8.05 6.47 -38.74
C GLU A 31 -8.37 4.98 -38.98
N ARG A 32 -8.48 4.56 -40.25
CA ARG A 32 -8.86 3.18 -40.64
C ARG A 32 -8.00 2.60 -41.75
N VAL A 33 -7.80 1.28 -41.75
CA VAL A 33 -7.19 0.51 -42.85
C VAL A 33 -8.30 -0.26 -43.56
N PHE A 34 -8.18 -0.33 -44.88
CA PHE A 34 -9.13 -1.00 -45.74
C PHE A 34 -8.43 -2.01 -46.63
N ARG A 35 -9.01 -3.20 -46.78
CA ARG A 35 -8.57 -4.21 -47.72
C ARG A 35 -9.42 -4.18 -48.98
N CYS A 36 -8.79 -4.22 -50.15
CA CYS A 36 -9.46 -4.40 -51.43
C CYS A 36 -10.06 -5.82 -51.49
N THR A 37 -11.38 -5.93 -51.51
CA THR A 37 -12.09 -7.22 -51.61
C THR A 37 -12.51 -7.54 -53.04
N SER A 38 -12.66 -6.52 -53.89
CA SER A 38 -12.90 -6.64 -55.33
C SER A 38 -11.95 -5.72 -56.07
N ALA A 39 -11.17 -6.25 -57.02
CA ALA A 39 -10.16 -5.49 -57.75
C ALA A 39 -10.78 -4.48 -58.73
N GLY A 40 -10.06 -3.39 -59.01
CA GLY A 40 -10.46 -2.37 -59.97
C GLY A 40 -9.50 -1.19 -60.02
N THR A 41 -9.75 -0.22 -60.89
CA THR A 41 -9.02 1.06 -60.91
C THR A 41 -9.71 2.06 -60.00
N SER A 42 -8.97 2.65 -59.07
CA SER A 42 -9.51 3.62 -58.12
C SER A 42 -9.95 4.91 -58.80
N LEU A 43 -10.94 5.59 -58.21
CA LEU A 43 -11.49 6.85 -58.71
C LEU A 43 -10.44 7.98 -58.70
N ALA A 44 -10.71 9.02 -59.51
CA ALA A 44 -9.89 10.23 -59.54
C ALA A 44 -9.90 11.04 -58.23
N ALA A 45 -10.90 10.80 -57.37
CA ALA A 45 -11.04 11.39 -56.04
C ALA A 45 -11.06 10.29 -54.97
N GLU A 46 -10.73 10.66 -53.73
CA GLU A 46 -10.82 9.75 -52.59
C GLU A 46 -12.31 9.48 -52.25
N PRO A 47 -12.73 8.21 -52.06
CA PRO A 47 -14.10 7.91 -51.70
C PRO A 47 -14.41 8.34 -50.26
N THR A 48 -15.70 8.49 -49.96
CA THR A 48 -16.13 8.59 -48.55
C THR A 48 -16.06 7.21 -47.91
N TRP A 49 -15.14 7.05 -46.98
CA TRP A 49 -14.88 5.77 -46.34
C TRP A 49 -15.93 5.40 -45.29
N SER A 50 -16.43 4.15 -45.35
CA SER A 50 -17.23 3.55 -44.28
C SER A 50 -16.33 3.15 -43.11
N ILE A 51 -16.43 3.87 -41.98
CA ILE A 51 -15.52 3.73 -40.83
C ILE A 51 -16.00 2.77 -39.73
N THR A 52 -17.13 2.09 -39.96
CA THR A 52 -17.65 1.04 -39.07
C THR A 52 -16.87 -0.26 -39.27
N LYS A 53 -16.76 -1.07 -38.22
CA LYS A 53 -16.11 -2.41 -38.28
C LYS A 53 -16.74 -3.24 -39.41
N ASN A 54 -15.91 -3.76 -40.32
CA ASN A 54 -16.35 -4.48 -41.53
C ASN A 54 -17.19 -3.66 -42.53
N GLY A 55 -17.18 -2.32 -42.41
CA GLY A 55 -17.86 -1.42 -43.33
C GLY A 55 -17.31 -1.57 -44.76
N VAL A 56 -18.20 -1.53 -45.75
CA VAL A 56 -17.84 -1.65 -47.16
C VAL A 56 -17.94 -0.28 -47.83
N THR A 57 -16.91 0.09 -48.59
CA THR A 57 -16.84 1.26 -49.45
C THR A 57 -16.67 0.77 -50.88
N ALA A 58 -17.75 0.79 -51.66
CA ALA A 58 -17.71 0.42 -53.08
C ALA A 58 -17.52 1.66 -53.94
N GLU A 59 -16.48 1.68 -54.76
CA GLU A 59 -16.31 2.73 -55.77
C GLU A 59 -17.15 2.42 -57.01
N THR A 60 -17.73 3.46 -57.63
CA THR A 60 -18.56 3.26 -58.83
C THR A 60 -17.66 2.80 -59.98
N ALA A 61 -17.90 1.56 -60.48
CA ALA A 61 -17.09 0.88 -61.49
C ALA A 61 -15.59 0.66 -61.11
N GLY A 62 -15.26 0.73 -59.82
CA GLY A 62 -13.90 0.61 -59.29
C GLY A 62 -13.75 -0.51 -58.24
N PRO A 63 -12.67 -0.50 -57.45
CA PRO A 63 -12.45 -1.48 -56.40
C PRO A 63 -13.49 -1.38 -55.28
N THR A 64 -13.72 -2.49 -54.58
CA THR A 64 -14.47 -2.51 -53.32
C THR A 64 -13.52 -2.64 -52.16
N TRP A 65 -13.64 -1.75 -51.18
CA TRP A 65 -12.80 -1.72 -50.00
C TRP A 65 -13.59 -2.11 -48.76
N THR A 66 -13.06 -3.02 -47.96
CA THR A 66 -13.65 -3.44 -46.69
C THR A 66 -12.75 -2.98 -45.55
N GLU A 67 -13.34 -2.30 -44.57
CA GLU A 67 -12.67 -1.87 -43.34
C GLU A 67 -12.16 -3.10 -42.58
N CYS A 68 -10.86 -3.14 -42.28
CA CYS A 68 -10.18 -4.29 -41.69
C CYS A 68 -9.26 -3.94 -40.51
N THR A 69 -9.40 -2.75 -39.92
CA THR A 69 -8.54 -2.31 -38.82
C THR A 69 -8.67 -3.25 -37.61
N GLY A 70 -7.53 -3.66 -37.07
CA GLY A 70 -7.42 -4.52 -35.89
C GLY A 70 -7.83 -5.97 -36.11
N GLN A 71 -8.21 -6.37 -37.33
CA GLN A 71 -8.71 -7.71 -37.58
C GLN A 71 -7.58 -8.73 -37.67
N GLU A 72 -7.72 -9.85 -36.94
CA GLU A 72 -6.75 -10.95 -36.92
C GLU A 72 -6.59 -11.59 -38.30
N ALA A 73 -7.69 -11.79 -39.03
CA ALA A 73 -7.69 -12.42 -40.36
C ALA A 73 -6.88 -11.65 -41.41
N ASP A 74 -6.64 -10.35 -41.18
CA ASP A 74 -5.87 -9.48 -42.04
C ASP A 74 -4.42 -9.29 -41.57
N GLN A 75 -4.03 -9.89 -40.44
CA GLN A 75 -2.63 -9.96 -40.02
C GLN A 75 -1.97 -11.19 -40.67
N VAL A 76 -0.99 -10.98 -41.54
CA VAL A 76 -0.26 -12.07 -42.21
C VAL A 76 0.99 -12.40 -41.39
N ALA A 77 1.39 -13.67 -41.31
CA ALA A 77 2.61 -14.08 -40.64
C ALA A 77 3.80 -13.20 -41.04
N GLY A 78 4.42 -12.55 -40.04
CA GLY A 78 5.56 -11.65 -40.24
C GLY A 78 5.23 -10.20 -40.62
N ASN A 79 3.96 -9.79 -40.75
CA ASN A 79 3.62 -8.40 -41.04
C ASN A 79 2.24 -7.96 -40.49
N TRP A 80 2.25 -6.97 -39.59
CA TRP A 80 1.06 -6.30 -39.08
C TRP A 80 0.50 -5.34 -40.14
N LYS A 81 -0.55 -5.73 -40.86
CA LYS A 81 -1.04 -5.00 -42.05
C LYS A 81 -2.11 -3.96 -41.76
N ALA A 82 -2.92 -4.18 -40.73
CA ALA A 82 -4.07 -3.34 -40.43
C ALA A 82 -4.14 -2.88 -38.96
N PRO A 83 -3.09 -2.26 -38.38
CA PRO A 83 -3.13 -1.85 -36.98
C PRO A 83 -4.02 -0.62 -36.76
N HIS A 84 -4.65 -0.54 -35.58
CA HIS A 84 -5.24 0.71 -35.10
C HIS A 84 -4.18 1.79 -34.93
N ALA A 85 -4.56 3.05 -35.19
CA ALA A 85 -3.67 4.19 -34.93
C ALA A 85 -3.54 4.51 -33.45
N ARG A 86 -4.63 4.29 -32.68
CA ARG A 86 -4.76 4.71 -31.28
C ARG A 86 -5.29 3.61 -30.39
N LEU A 87 -4.77 3.53 -29.17
CA LEU A 87 -5.16 2.53 -28.20
C LEU A 87 -6.64 2.66 -27.80
N VAL A 88 -7.10 3.89 -27.53
CA VAL A 88 -8.48 4.16 -27.07
C VAL A 88 -9.55 3.64 -28.04
N ASN A 89 -9.29 3.71 -29.34
CA ASN A 89 -10.18 3.19 -30.36
C ASN A 89 -10.17 1.65 -30.37
N ALA A 90 -8.98 1.04 -30.30
CA ALA A 90 -8.82 -0.41 -30.32
C ALA A 90 -9.49 -1.12 -29.14
N ILE A 91 -9.51 -0.49 -27.96
CA ILE A 91 -10.10 -1.06 -26.73
C ILE A 91 -11.59 -0.74 -26.56
N ALA A 92 -12.21 0.01 -27.49
CA ALA A 92 -13.64 0.30 -27.41
C ALA A 92 -14.47 -0.97 -27.68
N SER A 93 -15.64 -1.08 -27.05
CA SER A 93 -16.53 -2.25 -27.13
C SER A 93 -17.04 -2.60 -28.53
N THR A 94 -16.93 -1.66 -29.48
CA THR A 94 -17.24 -1.91 -30.90
C THR A 94 -16.13 -2.70 -31.61
N TRP A 95 -14.91 -2.66 -31.09
CA TRP A 95 -13.71 -3.24 -31.71
C TRP A 95 -13.20 -4.45 -30.96
N MET A 96 -13.15 -4.36 -29.64
CA MET A 96 -12.77 -5.42 -28.71
C MET A 96 -14.01 -6.01 -28.04
N ALA A 97 -14.00 -7.31 -27.77
CA ALA A 97 -14.98 -8.00 -26.93
C ALA A 97 -14.34 -8.50 -25.63
N ALA A 98 -15.17 -8.93 -24.68
CA ALA A 98 -14.69 -9.55 -23.46
C ALA A 98 -13.93 -10.85 -23.77
N GLY A 99 -12.76 -11.03 -23.16
CA GLY A 99 -11.88 -12.19 -23.39
C GLY A 99 -10.85 -12.02 -24.51
N ASP A 100 -11.02 -11.01 -25.37
CA ASP A 100 -10.10 -10.77 -26.47
C ASP A 100 -8.71 -10.37 -25.96
N ALA A 101 -7.70 -10.62 -26.80
CA ALA A 101 -6.34 -10.11 -26.63
C ALA A 101 -6.03 -9.04 -27.68
N LEU A 102 -5.71 -7.84 -27.22
CA LEU A 102 -5.18 -6.76 -28.03
C LEU A 102 -3.66 -6.70 -27.88
N TYR A 103 -2.96 -6.75 -29.01
CA TYR A 103 -1.50 -6.62 -29.06
C TYR A 103 -1.12 -5.21 -29.49
N VAL A 104 -0.28 -4.55 -28.69
CA VAL A 104 0.21 -3.20 -28.91
C VAL A 104 1.70 -3.30 -29.24
N GLY A 105 2.09 -2.82 -30.42
CA GLY A 105 3.51 -2.81 -30.80
C GLY A 105 4.36 -2.02 -29.82
N ALA A 106 5.56 -2.53 -29.51
CA ALA A 106 6.50 -1.95 -28.56
C ALA A 106 6.98 -0.55 -28.95
N ASN A 107 6.84 -0.19 -30.22
CA ASN A 107 7.10 1.15 -30.77
C ASN A 107 5.87 2.06 -30.78
N HIS A 108 4.76 1.66 -30.15
CA HIS A 108 3.58 2.51 -30.00
C HIS A 108 3.91 3.71 -29.13
N ALA A 109 3.74 4.90 -29.67
CA ALA A 109 3.83 6.14 -28.93
C ALA A 109 2.76 7.09 -29.47
N GLU A 110 1.68 7.25 -28.69
CA GLU A 110 0.61 8.20 -29.04
C GLU A 110 0.63 9.42 -28.12
N THR A 111 0.42 10.58 -28.73
CA THR A 111 0.26 11.86 -28.01
C THR A 111 -1.01 12.55 -28.50
N GLN A 112 -1.77 13.15 -27.58
CA GLN A 112 -2.94 13.96 -27.93
C GLN A 112 -3.15 15.14 -26.95
N PRO A 113 -3.72 16.27 -27.42
CA PRO A 113 -3.99 17.42 -26.57
C PRO A 113 -5.28 17.31 -25.75
N SER A 114 -6.11 16.29 -26.02
CA SER A 114 -7.38 16.05 -25.36
C SER A 114 -7.30 14.94 -24.30
N ALA A 115 -8.29 14.90 -23.41
CA ALA A 115 -8.44 13.82 -22.44
C ALA A 115 -8.41 12.45 -23.13
N TRP A 116 -7.76 11.48 -22.49
CA TRP A 116 -7.76 10.08 -22.92
C TRP A 116 -8.66 9.28 -21.99
N THR A 117 -9.65 8.55 -22.52
CA THR A 117 -10.58 7.75 -21.71
C THR A 117 -10.78 6.40 -22.37
N GLY A 118 -10.18 5.36 -21.79
CA GLY A 118 -10.30 3.98 -22.21
C GLY A 118 -11.25 3.19 -21.33
N SER A 119 -12.05 2.30 -21.91
CA SER A 119 -12.89 1.36 -21.15
C SER A 119 -12.93 -0.02 -21.80
N PRO A 120 -11.90 -0.86 -21.54
CA PRO A 120 -11.86 -2.22 -22.07
C PRO A 120 -13.09 -3.03 -21.64
N PRO A 121 -13.73 -3.78 -22.55
CA PRO A 121 -15.07 -4.35 -22.35
C PRO A 121 -15.11 -5.67 -21.57
N GLY A 122 -14.01 -6.08 -20.93
CA GLY A 122 -13.94 -7.38 -20.26
C GLY A 122 -14.90 -7.50 -19.07
N VAL A 123 -15.20 -8.75 -18.70
CA VAL A 123 -16.15 -9.10 -17.62
C VAL A 123 -15.50 -10.04 -16.59
N THR A 124 -16.13 -10.24 -15.44
CA THR A 124 -15.55 -10.96 -14.30
C THR A 124 -15.06 -12.38 -14.65
N ASN A 125 -15.76 -13.09 -15.54
CA ASN A 125 -15.40 -14.44 -15.99
C ASN A 125 -14.59 -14.46 -17.29
N ASN A 126 -14.36 -13.31 -17.92
CA ASN A 126 -13.68 -13.23 -19.21
C ASN A 126 -13.00 -11.86 -19.39
N LEU A 127 -11.78 -11.75 -18.86
CA LEU A 127 -11.03 -10.50 -18.86
C LEU A 127 -10.44 -10.18 -20.25
N SER A 128 -10.47 -8.91 -20.61
CA SER A 128 -9.79 -8.39 -21.81
C SER A 128 -8.29 -8.26 -21.54
N LYS A 129 -7.43 -8.65 -22.49
CA LYS A 129 -5.96 -8.57 -22.37
C LYS A 129 -5.41 -7.50 -23.30
N ILE A 130 -4.53 -6.64 -22.79
CA ILE A 130 -3.88 -5.58 -23.57
C ILE A 130 -2.37 -5.72 -23.34
N LEU A 131 -1.64 -6.16 -24.36
CA LEU A 131 -0.27 -6.63 -24.21
C LEU A 131 0.68 -5.85 -25.10
N CYS A 132 1.69 -5.22 -24.52
CA CYS A 132 2.80 -4.66 -25.29
C CYS A 132 3.70 -5.79 -25.82
N VAL A 133 3.87 -5.86 -27.14
CA VAL A 133 4.63 -6.91 -27.82
C VAL A 133 5.60 -6.35 -28.84
N SER A 134 6.65 -7.10 -29.17
CA SER A 134 7.58 -6.78 -30.25
C SER A 134 6.82 -6.72 -31.58
N ALA A 135 6.90 -5.57 -32.27
CA ALA A 135 6.28 -5.42 -33.59
C ALA A 135 6.96 -6.30 -34.67
N THR A 136 8.17 -6.78 -34.41
CA THR A 136 8.94 -7.69 -35.28
C THR A 136 8.99 -9.12 -34.73
N GLY A 137 8.16 -9.43 -33.74
CA GLY A 137 8.09 -10.72 -33.07
C GLY A 137 7.31 -11.78 -33.83
N SER A 138 6.91 -12.83 -33.11
CA SER A 138 6.05 -13.89 -33.65
C SER A 138 4.62 -13.38 -33.90
N LEU A 139 3.96 -13.92 -34.91
CA LEU A 139 2.52 -13.73 -35.16
C LEU A 139 1.85 -15.12 -35.19
N PRO A 140 1.02 -15.49 -34.20
CA PRO A 140 0.64 -14.69 -33.02
C PRO A 140 1.82 -14.52 -32.02
N PRO A 141 1.83 -13.44 -31.22
CA PRO A 141 2.89 -13.20 -30.23
C PRO A 141 3.02 -14.31 -29.19
N VAL A 142 4.25 -14.67 -28.85
CA VAL A 142 4.60 -15.61 -27.79
C VAL A 142 5.22 -14.89 -26.58
N SER A 143 5.51 -15.62 -25.50
CA SER A 143 6.07 -15.02 -24.27
C SER A 143 7.38 -14.24 -24.52
N ALA A 144 8.22 -14.66 -25.46
CA ALA A 144 9.46 -13.98 -25.81
C ALA A 144 9.23 -12.62 -26.50
N ASP A 145 8.02 -12.37 -27.00
CA ASP A 145 7.65 -11.12 -27.67
C ASP A 145 7.17 -10.04 -26.71
N LEU A 146 6.92 -10.33 -25.42
CA LEU A 146 6.46 -9.31 -24.46
C LEU A 146 7.50 -8.18 -24.29
N ARG A 147 7.02 -6.94 -24.25
CA ARG A 147 7.82 -5.71 -24.12
C ARG A 147 7.15 -4.73 -23.15
N THR A 148 7.84 -3.63 -22.82
CA THR A 148 7.38 -2.65 -21.81
C THR A 148 7.54 -1.19 -22.26
N THR A 149 7.62 -0.95 -23.57
CA THR A 149 8.06 0.33 -24.14
C THR A 149 6.95 1.14 -24.81
N ALA A 150 5.74 0.61 -24.92
CA ALA A 150 4.62 1.34 -25.51
C ALA A 150 4.20 2.51 -24.60
N THR A 151 3.78 3.64 -25.18
CA THR A 151 3.41 4.84 -24.44
C THR A 151 2.12 5.50 -24.94
N VAL A 152 1.37 6.06 -24.00
CA VAL A 152 0.19 6.91 -24.21
C VAL A 152 0.39 8.21 -23.45
N THR A 153 0.34 9.34 -24.15
CA THR A 153 0.61 10.66 -23.59
C THR A 153 -0.51 11.64 -23.88
N THR A 154 -0.89 12.44 -22.88
CA THR A 154 -1.76 13.61 -23.06
C THR A 154 -1.00 14.89 -22.70
N THR A 155 -1.21 15.98 -23.45
CA THR A 155 -0.59 17.29 -23.17
C THR A 155 -1.56 18.29 -22.56
N GLY A 156 -1.03 19.40 -22.03
CA GLY A 156 -1.84 20.43 -21.36
C GLY A 156 -2.44 19.92 -20.04
N SER A 157 -3.64 20.37 -19.68
CA SER A 157 -4.36 19.90 -18.48
C SER A 157 -5.23 18.66 -18.74
N SER A 158 -4.96 17.92 -19.81
CA SER A 158 -5.77 16.77 -20.21
C SER A 158 -5.50 15.55 -19.32
N PRO A 159 -6.54 14.94 -18.71
CA PRO A 159 -6.40 13.76 -17.87
C PRO A 159 -6.35 12.46 -18.68
N ILE A 160 -5.89 11.39 -18.02
CA ILE A 160 -6.00 10.01 -18.50
C ILE A 160 -6.94 9.24 -17.57
N THR A 161 -7.94 8.57 -18.14
CA THR A 161 -8.84 7.66 -17.42
C THR A 161 -8.77 6.27 -18.03
N LEU A 162 -8.37 5.29 -17.23
CA LEU A 162 -8.53 3.87 -17.54
C LEU A 162 -9.70 3.37 -16.70
N GLY A 163 -10.87 3.35 -17.30
CA GLY A 163 -12.15 3.03 -16.66
C GLY A 163 -12.71 1.67 -17.07
N GLY A 164 -13.82 1.29 -16.44
CA GLY A 164 -14.71 0.18 -16.86
C GLY A 164 -14.11 -1.24 -16.87
N GLY A 165 -15.01 -2.23 -16.82
CA GLY A 165 -14.72 -3.62 -17.19
C GLY A 165 -13.68 -4.38 -16.35
N TYR A 166 -13.25 -5.52 -16.87
CA TYR A 166 -12.23 -6.38 -16.28
C TYR A 166 -11.09 -6.61 -17.25
N TYR A 167 -9.89 -6.14 -16.94
CA TYR A 167 -8.79 -6.24 -17.90
C TYR A 167 -7.40 -6.41 -17.25
N TYR A 168 -6.52 -7.04 -18.03
CA TYR A 168 -5.09 -7.16 -17.77
C TYR A 168 -4.33 -6.32 -18.79
N LEU A 169 -3.48 -5.41 -18.33
CA LEU A 169 -2.66 -4.56 -19.18
C LEU A 169 -1.19 -4.71 -18.81
N ASN A 170 -0.35 -4.97 -19.82
CA ASN A 170 1.09 -5.17 -19.64
C ASN A 170 1.91 -4.25 -20.54
N GLY A 171 2.89 -3.57 -19.95
CA GLY A 171 3.98 -2.94 -20.71
C GLY A 171 3.65 -1.63 -21.43
N ILE A 172 2.52 -0.99 -21.12
CA ILE A 172 2.12 0.30 -21.72
C ILE A 172 2.14 1.38 -20.63
N SER A 173 2.98 2.39 -20.80
CA SER A 173 3.12 3.50 -19.85
C SER A 173 2.23 4.69 -20.21
N PHE A 174 1.67 5.35 -19.20
CA PHE A 174 0.71 6.44 -19.35
C PHE A 174 1.26 7.73 -18.73
N TYR A 175 1.26 8.81 -19.52
CA TYR A 175 1.79 10.11 -19.13
C TYR A 175 0.69 11.18 -19.25
N CYS A 176 0.23 11.73 -18.12
CA CYS A 176 -0.79 12.76 -18.12
C CYS A 176 -0.25 14.17 -17.82
N GLY A 177 -0.82 15.13 -18.54
CA GLY A 177 -0.47 16.54 -18.51
C GLY A 177 0.95 16.92 -18.95
N THR A 178 1.20 18.22 -19.15
CA THR A 178 2.53 18.78 -19.43
C THR A 178 2.62 20.25 -18.99
N GLY A 179 3.75 20.68 -18.42
CA GLY A 179 3.98 22.06 -17.99
C GLY A 179 3.33 22.40 -16.65
N ALA A 180 3.11 23.70 -16.38
CA ALA A 180 2.56 24.22 -15.13
C ALA A 180 1.03 24.06 -15.06
N VAL A 181 0.58 22.81 -15.01
CA VAL A 181 -0.84 22.43 -15.04
C VAL A 181 -1.17 21.36 -14.01
N SER A 182 -2.43 21.33 -13.61
CA SER A 182 -3.00 20.24 -12.82
C SER A 182 -3.71 19.28 -13.77
N ALA A 183 -3.32 18.02 -13.73
CA ALA A 183 -3.91 16.91 -14.47
C ALA A 183 -3.83 15.66 -13.58
N GLY A 184 -4.56 14.60 -13.93
CA GLY A 184 -4.58 13.37 -13.13
C GLY A 184 -4.74 12.11 -13.96
N ILE A 185 -4.36 10.99 -13.36
CA ILE A 185 -4.64 9.64 -13.87
C ILE A 185 -5.72 9.02 -12.99
N LEU A 186 -6.83 8.58 -13.58
CA LEU A 186 -7.87 7.83 -12.89
C LEU A 186 -7.85 6.37 -13.35
N LEU A 187 -7.69 5.46 -12.40
CA LEU A 187 -7.85 4.02 -12.58
C LEU A 187 -9.16 3.60 -11.92
N GLY A 188 -10.15 3.25 -12.74
CA GLY A 188 -11.45 2.77 -12.28
C GLY A 188 -12.46 3.85 -11.96
N ASN A 189 -13.10 4.36 -13.01
CA ASN A 189 -14.16 5.38 -12.95
C ASN A 189 -15.58 4.81 -12.68
N SER A 190 -15.69 3.54 -12.34
CA SER A 190 -16.96 2.85 -12.05
C SER A 190 -16.75 1.84 -10.93
N SER A 191 -17.84 1.46 -10.27
CA SER A 191 -17.86 0.43 -9.24
C SER A 191 -17.82 -0.98 -9.83
N SER A 192 -17.37 -1.95 -9.04
CA SER A 192 -17.38 -3.39 -9.41
C SER A 192 -16.59 -3.72 -10.68
N ILE A 193 -15.41 -3.13 -10.83
CA ILE A 193 -14.48 -3.43 -11.92
C ILE A 193 -13.22 -4.14 -11.41
N GLY A 194 -12.44 -4.74 -12.31
CA GLY A 194 -11.22 -5.47 -11.97
C GLY A 194 -10.05 -5.15 -12.91
N VAL A 195 -9.00 -4.52 -12.40
CA VAL A 195 -7.87 -4.07 -13.21
C VAL A 195 -6.58 -4.71 -12.72
N VAL A 196 -5.80 -5.29 -13.63
CA VAL A 196 -4.42 -5.70 -13.36
C VAL A 196 -3.49 -4.95 -14.28
N LEU A 197 -2.59 -4.15 -13.72
CA LEU A 197 -1.50 -3.50 -14.44
C LEU A 197 -0.19 -4.21 -14.11
N GLU A 198 0.58 -4.53 -15.14
CA GLU A 198 1.86 -5.21 -14.98
C GLU A 198 2.97 -4.56 -15.81
N SER A 199 4.10 -4.22 -15.18
CA SER A 199 5.24 -3.58 -15.87
C SER A 199 4.85 -2.27 -16.58
N VAL A 200 4.18 -1.38 -15.86
CA VAL A 200 3.61 -0.11 -16.35
C VAL A 200 4.20 1.05 -15.57
N LEU A 201 4.33 2.23 -16.19
CA LEU A 201 4.50 3.49 -15.48
C LEU A 201 3.23 4.33 -15.59
N LEU A 202 2.74 4.82 -14.46
CA LEU A 202 1.68 5.83 -14.37
C LEU A 202 2.32 7.16 -13.96
N ALA A 203 2.44 8.10 -14.88
CA ALA A 203 3.16 9.35 -14.67
C ALA A 203 2.23 10.56 -14.81
N LYS A 204 2.05 11.29 -13.72
CA LYS A 204 1.51 12.64 -13.77
C LYS A 204 2.67 13.61 -13.97
N MET A 205 2.76 14.20 -15.16
CA MET A 205 3.90 15.02 -15.60
C MET A 205 3.68 16.53 -15.38
N GLY A 206 2.43 16.98 -15.21
CA GLY A 206 2.13 18.38 -14.87
C GLY A 206 2.73 18.78 -13.52
N THR A 207 3.20 20.03 -13.37
CA THR A 207 3.95 20.45 -12.18
C THR A 207 3.12 21.14 -11.10
N ASN A 208 1.87 21.54 -11.40
CA ASN A 208 0.96 22.08 -10.37
C ASN A 208 0.34 20.92 -9.59
N GLY A 209 0.19 21.10 -8.28
CA GLY A 209 -0.37 20.07 -7.40
C GLY A 209 -1.76 19.59 -7.80
N ALA A 210 -2.03 18.31 -7.55
CA ALA A 210 -3.35 17.71 -7.60
C ALA A 210 -3.56 16.78 -6.40
N ALA A 211 -4.65 16.98 -5.67
CA ALA A 211 -5.02 16.11 -4.54
C ALA A 211 -5.31 14.65 -4.96
N ALA A 212 -5.64 14.45 -6.24
CA ALA A 212 -5.82 13.15 -6.87
C ALA A 212 -4.98 13.07 -8.16
N ALA A 213 -3.66 13.28 -8.04
CA ALA A 213 -2.73 13.22 -9.16
C ALA A 213 -2.74 11.83 -9.82
N ILE A 214 -2.80 10.79 -8.99
CA ILE A 214 -3.13 9.42 -9.41
C ILE A 214 -4.25 8.96 -8.48
N ASN A 215 -5.33 8.45 -9.04
CA ASN A 215 -6.54 8.10 -8.33
C ASN A 215 -6.92 6.64 -8.60
N PHE A 216 -7.05 5.85 -7.54
CA PHE A 216 -7.47 4.46 -7.59
C PHE A 216 -8.92 4.34 -7.10
N GLY A 217 -9.81 3.99 -8.02
CA GLY A 217 -11.24 3.90 -7.81
C GLY A 217 -11.97 5.25 -7.90
N THR A 218 -13.28 5.20 -7.69
CA THR A 218 -14.17 6.37 -7.65
C THR A 218 -15.09 6.28 -6.43
N SER A 219 -15.52 7.42 -5.91
CA SER A 219 -16.58 7.48 -4.90
C SER A 219 -17.95 7.30 -5.58
N GLY A 220 -18.75 6.34 -5.12
CA GLY A 220 -20.10 6.05 -5.61
C GLY A 220 -20.85 5.07 -4.69
N THR A 221 -22.09 4.70 -5.04
CA THR A 221 -22.90 3.76 -4.23
C THR A 221 -22.74 2.29 -4.64
N GLY A 222 -21.82 1.98 -5.55
CA GLY A 222 -21.60 0.62 -6.04
C GLY A 222 -20.53 -0.17 -5.28
N GLY A 223 -20.31 -1.42 -5.69
CA GLY A 223 -19.31 -2.31 -5.07
C GLY A 223 -17.86 -1.81 -5.23
N MET A 224 -16.96 -2.31 -4.37
CA MET A 224 -15.55 -1.94 -4.38
C MET A 224 -14.87 -2.31 -5.71
N THR A 225 -14.04 -1.41 -6.20
CA THR A 225 -13.18 -1.63 -7.36
C THR A 225 -11.95 -2.43 -6.95
N TRP A 226 -11.58 -3.46 -7.72
CA TRP A 226 -10.37 -4.25 -7.45
C TRP A 226 -9.24 -3.86 -8.39
N ILE A 227 -8.15 -3.35 -7.84
CA ILE A 227 -6.98 -2.92 -8.63
C ILE A 227 -5.75 -3.66 -8.13
N LYS A 228 -5.04 -4.29 -9.06
CA LYS A 228 -3.76 -4.94 -8.81
C LYS A 228 -2.66 -4.29 -9.64
N LEU A 229 -1.61 -3.86 -8.96
CA LEU A 229 -0.39 -3.33 -9.54
C LEU A 229 0.73 -4.34 -9.34
N LYS A 230 1.43 -4.70 -10.40
CA LYS A 230 2.58 -5.62 -10.36
C LYS A 230 3.73 -5.02 -11.13
N ASN A 231 4.88 -4.85 -10.50
CA ASN A 231 6.01 -4.17 -11.14
C ASN A 231 5.58 -2.86 -11.83
N THR A 232 4.64 -2.12 -11.21
CA THR A 232 4.07 -0.89 -11.78
C THR A 232 4.60 0.29 -10.98
N ALA A 233 5.29 1.21 -11.65
CA ALA A 233 5.80 2.42 -11.01
C ALA A 233 4.81 3.58 -11.12
N LEU A 234 4.87 4.49 -10.15
CA LEU A 234 4.14 5.76 -10.15
C LEU A 234 5.14 6.91 -10.25
N MET A 235 4.81 7.97 -10.97
CA MET A 235 5.57 9.21 -11.02
C MET A 235 4.65 10.41 -10.82
N LEU A 236 5.08 11.33 -9.97
CA LEU A 236 4.34 12.54 -9.59
C LEU A 236 5.13 13.78 -10.04
N GLY A 237 4.42 14.84 -10.40
CA GLY A 237 5.02 16.05 -10.98
C GLY A 237 5.17 17.20 -10.00
N SER A 238 4.55 17.10 -8.82
CA SER A 238 4.55 18.14 -7.79
C SER A 238 4.77 17.59 -6.38
N ILE A 239 5.39 18.39 -5.51
CA ILE A 239 5.55 18.05 -4.09
C ILE A 239 4.23 18.05 -3.30
N THR A 240 3.17 18.63 -3.87
CA THR A 240 1.82 18.67 -3.29
C THR A 240 0.86 17.67 -3.95
N ASP A 241 1.36 16.82 -4.86
CA ASP A 241 0.55 15.73 -5.41
C ASP A 241 0.22 14.69 -4.34
N THR A 242 -0.86 13.95 -4.55
CA THR A 242 -1.20 12.80 -3.71
C THR A 242 -1.76 11.68 -4.57
N VAL A 243 -1.43 10.45 -4.18
CA VAL A 243 -2.06 9.23 -4.67
C VAL A 243 -3.31 8.98 -3.83
N GLN A 244 -4.46 9.24 -4.43
CA GLN A 244 -5.75 9.09 -3.77
C GLN A 244 -6.31 7.70 -4.01
N ILE A 245 -6.87 7.10 -2.98
CA ILE A 245 -7.55 5.81 -3.02
C ILE A 245 -8.99 6.02 -2.52
N GLN A 246 -9.95 5.42 -3.23
CA GLN A 246 -11.36 5.50 -2.86
C GLN A 246 -12.17 4.31 -3.38
N GLN A 247 -12.94 3.69 -2.47
CA GLN A 247 -13.77 2.51 -2.70
C GLN A 247 -13.03 1.40 -3.47
N CYS A 248 -11.80 1.15 -3.04
CA CYS A 248 -10.86 0.32 -3.76
C CYS A 248 -10.29 -0.76 -2.85
N ARG A 249 -10.22 -1.98 -3.38
CA ARG A 249 -9.29 -3.00 -2.92
C ARG A 249 -8.04 -2.92 -3.79
N LEU A 250 -7.02 -2.24 -3.29
CA LEU A 250 -5.74 -2.04 -3.97
C LEU A 250 -4.71 -3.07 -3.49
N VAL A 251 -4.10 -3.79 -4.42
CA VAL A 251 -3.00 -4.72 -4.15
C VAL A 251 -1.80 -4.31 -5.01
N TRP A 252 -0.73 -3.81 -4.40
CA TRP A 252 0.50 -3.44 -5.09
C TRP A 252 1.63 -4.38 -4.70
N GLN A 253 2.18 -5.09 -5.67
CA GLN A 253 3.13 -6.16 -5.44
C GLN A 253 4.39 -6.05 -6.29
N ASN A 254 5.49 -6.60 -5.77
CA ASN A 254 6.71 -6.93 -6.51
C ASN A 254 7.15 -5.78 -7.42
N THR A 255 7.34 -4.60 -6.84
CA THR A 255 7.68 -3.39 -7.60
C THR A 255 8.95 -2.78 -7.03
N PRO A 256 10.12 -3.05 -7.65
CA PRO A 256 11.32 -2.29 -7.38
C PRO A 256 11.15 -0.86 -7.90
N ASN A 257 11.74 0.13 -7.21
CA ASN A 257 11.66 1.55 -7.59
C ASN A 257 10.22 2.04 -7.84
N ALA A 258 9.33 1.79 -6.87
CA ALA A 258 7.89 1.98 -7.04
C ALA A 258 7.48 3.44 -7.29
N ILE A 259 8.28 4.39 -6.80
CA ILE A 259 8.10 5.82 -7.01
C ILE A 259 9.25 6.34 -7.86
N ALA A 260 8.95 6.67 -9.11
CA ALA A 260 9.89 7.13 -10.12
C ALA A 260 9.94 8.66 -10.20
N GLY A 261 10.96 9.17 -10.89
CA GLY A 261 11.19 10.60 -11.08
C GLY A 261 12.10 11.21 -10.01
N SER A 262 12.13 12.54 -9.95
CA SER A 262 12.95 13.33 -9.02
C SER A 262 12.14 14.25 -8.10
N VAL A 263 10.83 14.28 -8.28
CA VAL A 263 9.90 15.08 -7.47
C VAL A 263 9.05 14.14 -6.63
N PHE A 264 9.17 14.25 -5.31
CA PHE A 264 8.46 13.39 -4.37
C PHE A 264 7.49 14.21 -3.51
N PRO A 265 6.21 13.83 -3.46
CA PRO A 265 5.22 14.42 -2.57
C PRO A 265 5.69 14.51 -1.12
N THR A 266 5.25 15.53 -0.37
CA THR A 266 5.44 15.56 1.09
C THR A 266 4.63 14.47 1.78
N THR A 267 3.45 14.14 1.25
CA THR A 267 2.61 13.01 1.67
C THR A 267 2.19 12.20 0.44
N LEU A 268 2.44 10.89 0.44
CA LEU A 268 2.23 10.08 -0.77
C LEU A 268 0.78 9.60 -0.94
N PHE A 269 0.24 8.88 0.04
CA PHE A 269 -1.05 8.21 -0.06
C PHE A 269 -2.11 8.87 0.80
N LYS A 270 -3.35 8.86 0.32
CA LYS A 270 -4.52 9.24 1.10
C LYS A 270 -5.72 8.39 0.69
N SER A 271 -6.45 7.88 1.68
CA SER A 271 -7.77 7.32 1.48
C SER A 271 -8.85 8.34 1.84
N ILE A 272 -9.95 8.36 1.07
CA ILE A 272 -11.12 9.19 1.34
C ILE A 272 -12.42 8.38 1.40
N SER A 273 -12.34 7.05 1.43
CA SER A 273 -13.49 6.14 1.46
C SER A 273 -13.11 4.80 2.11
N PRO A 274 -14.07 3.91 2.39
CA PRO A 274 -13.79 2.55 2.84
C PRO A 274 -12.87 1.80 1.87
N ASP A 275 -11.62 1.55 2.26
CA ASP A 275 -10.59 0.98 1.40
C ASP A 275 -9.79 -0.15 2.05
N LEU A 276 -9.36 -1.12 1.25
CA LEU A 276 -8.44 -2.19 1.64
C LEU A 276 -7.19 -2.12 0.77
N ILE A 277 -6.06 -1.73 1.36
CA ILE A 277 -4.83 -1.47 0.64
C ILE A 277 -3.72 -2.40 1.14
N THR A 278 -3.07 -3.09 0.22
CA THR A 278 -1.95 -3.98 0.53
C THR A 278 -0.77 -3.69 -0.39
N PHE A 279 0.37 -3.39 0.21
CA PHE A 279 1.67 -3.29 -0.44
C PHE A 279 2.51 -4.47 0.01
N GLU A 280 3.01 -5.26 -0.95
CA GLU A 280 3.75 -6.50 -0.68
C GLU A 280 5.01 -6.56 -1.58
N GLY A 281 6.21 -6.49 -1.00
CA GLY A 281 7.44 -6.49 -1.80
C GLY A 281 7.58 -5.25 -2.69
N VAL A 282 7.14 -4.09 -2.19
CA VAL A 282 7.22 -2.79 -2.89
C VAL A 282 8.39 -1.98 -2.33
N ASP A 283 9.20 -1.41 -3.21
CA ASP A 283 10.30 -0.51 -2.85
C ASP A 283 9.84 0.96 -2.88
N LEU A 284 9.58 1.50 -1.69
CA LEU A 284 9.19 2.89 -1.43
C LEU A 284 10.39 3.74 -0.94
N SER A 285 11.63 3.26 -1.10
CA SER A 285 12.82 3.92 -0.54
C SER A 285 13.15 5.30 -1.12
N ALA A 286 12.48 5.69 -2.22
CA ALA A 286 12.56 7.04 -2.77
C ALA A 286 12.03 8.12 -1.80
N LEU A 287 11.13 7.79 -0.87
CA LEU A 287 10.63 8.72 0.15
C LEU A 287 11.43 8.61 1.43
N GLY A 288 12.34 9.56 1.66
CA GLY A 288 13.16 9.62 2.88
C GLY A 288 12.64 10.58 3.96
N SER A 289 13.58 11.12 4.74
CA SER A 289 13.32 12.08 5.82
C SER A 289 12.46 13.28 5.38
N GLY A 290 11.56 13.69 6.27
CA GLY A 290 10.62 14.80 6.05
C GLY A 290 9.42 14.45 5.17
N LYS A 291 9.30 13.19 4.71
CA LYS A 291 8.16 12.69 3.95
C LYS A 291 7.26 11.82 4.81
N THR A 292 5.97 11.76 4.43
CA THR A 292 4.96 10.92 5.06
C THR A 292 4.38 9.96 4.02
N LEU A 293 4.26 8.68 4.35
CA LEU A 293 3.66 7.71 3.42
C LEU A 293 2.14 7.82 3.38
N VAL A 294 1.48 7.84 4.53
CA VAL A 294 0.00 7.88 4.60
C VAL A 294 -0.48 9.14 5.33
N ALA A 295 -1.35 9.90 4.68
CA ALA A 295 -2.01 11.07 5.25
C ALA A 295 -2.94 10.70 6.41
N ALA A 296 -3.38 11.71 7.17
CA ALA A 296 -4.52 11.56 8.06
C ALA A 296 -5.77 11.27 7.22
N CYS A 297 -6.49 10.20 7.55
CA CYS A 297 -7.70 9.80 6.87
C CYS A 297 -8.90 9.97 7.81
N THR A 298 -10.03 10.39 7.25
CA THR A 298 -11.31 10.52 7.99
C THR A 298 -12.28 9.38 7.68
N ALA A 299 -11.99 8.60 6.64
CA ALA A 299 -12.72 7.40 6.25
C ALA A 299 -11.94 6.14 6.69
N PRO A 300 -12.64 5.01 6.92
CA PRO A 300 -12.00 3.80 7.38
C PRO A 300 -11.17 3.21 6.25
N ALA A 301 -9.89 2.98 6.48
CA ALA A 301 -9.03 2.35 5.50
C ALA A 301 -7.98 1.50 6.19
N ILE A 302 -7.58 0.40 5.59
CA ILE A 302 -6.47 -0.41 6.10
C ILE A 302 -5.32 -0.34 5.10
N PHE A 303 -4.20 0.23 5.52
CA PHE A 303 -2.94 0.23 4.77
C PHE A 303 -2.02 -0.83 5.35
N GLN A 304 -1.79 -1.93 4.62
CA GLN A 304 -0.84 -2.96 5.02
C GLN A 304 0.43 -2.87 4.18
N PHE A 305 1.56 -2.56 4.81
CA PHE A 305 2.89 -2.65 4.22
C PHE A 305 3.55 -3.94 4.71
N LYS A 306 3.82 -4.87 3.79
CA LYS A 306 4.39 -6.18 4.08
C LYS A 306 5.64 -6.39 3.24
N ASP A 307 6.74 -6.76 3.87
CA ASP A 307 7.99 -7.08 3.15
C ASP A 307 8.43 -5.94 2.20
N CYS A 308 8.14 -4.69 2.57
CA CYS A 308 8.43 -3.50 1.78
C CYS A 308 9.78 -2.91 2.18
N LYS A 309 10.48 -2.34 1.19
CA LYS A 309 11.65 -1.49 1.45
C LYS A 309 11.19 -0.04 1.62
N LEU A 310 11.50 0.55 2.76
CA LEU A 310 11.09 1.91 3.13
C LEU A 310 12.26 2.88 2.96
N GLY A 311 11.99 4.19 2.91
CA GLY A 311 13.06 5.17 2.97
C GLY A 311 13.53 5.41 4.40
N SER A 312 14.81 5.74 4.56
CA SER A 312 15.36 6.06 5.88
C SER A 312 14.65 7.27 6.48
N ALA A 313 14.24 7.15 7.74
CA ALA A 313 13.51 8.16 8.51
C ALA A 313 12.21 8.67 7.87
N VAL A 314 11.56 7.85 7.02
CA VAL A 314 10.21 8.17 6.51
C VAL A 314 9.17 8.05 7.61
N ASN A 315 8.24 9.00 7.68
CA ASN A 315 7.08 8.89 8.57
C ASN A 315 6.04 7.96 7.92
N MET A 316 5.64 6.89 8.59
CA MET A 316 4.68 5.94 8.02
C MET A 316 3.29 6.54 7.87
N ALA A 317 2.85 7.28 8.89
CA ALA A 317 1.53 7.87 8.92
C ALA A 317 1.56 9.22 9.63
N ALA A 318 0.74 10.15 9.15
CA ALA A 318 0.34 11.30 9.94
C ALA A 318 -0.60 10.85 11.08
N THR A 319 -0.70 11.67 12.13
CA THR A 319 -1.67 11.46 13.21
C THR A 319 -3.08 11.39 12.64
N GLN A 320 -3.78 10.28 12.88
CA GLN A 320 -5.15 10.12 12.42
C GLN A 320 -6.07 11.06 13.20
N SER A 321 -7.12 11.58 12.54
CA SER A 321 -7.99 12.64 13.08
C SER A 321 -9.37 12.15 13.52
N SER A 322 -9.69 10.87 13.33
CA SER A 322 -10.99 10.27 13.67
C SER A 322 -10.82 8.81 14.11
N PRO A 323 -11.63 8.31 15.07
CA PRO A 323 -11.69 6.88 15.42
C PRO A 323 -11.99 5.96 14.23
N GLY A 324 -12.77 6.47 13.26
CA GLY A 324 -13.08 5.77 12.02
C GLY A 324 -12.09 6.04 10.89
N GLY A 325 -10.92 6.63 11.20
CA GLY A 325 -9.86 6.92 10.24
C GLY A 325 -9.10 5.68 9.77
N ALA A 326 -7.93 5.89 9.17
CA ALA A 326 -7.13 4.78 8.66
C ALA A 326 -6.38 4.03 9.78
N GLU A 327 -6.28 2.72 9.62
CA GLU A 327 -5.32 1.87 10.32
C GLU A 327 -4.14 1.58 9.39
N ILE A 328 -2.93 1.89 9.85
CA ILE A 328 -1.70 1.62 9.11
C ILE A 328 -0.95 0.52 9.83
N GLN A 329 -0.63 -0.55 9.10
CA GLN A 329 0.09 -1.71 9.58
C GLN A 329 1.38 -1.88 8.79
N VAL A 330 2.50 -1.95 9.48
CA VAL A 330 3.83 -2.20 8.92
C VAL A 330 4.29 -3.54 9.44
N MET A 331 4.62 -4.46 8.55
CA MET A 331 5.00 -5.84 8.87
C MET A 331 6.26 -6.19 8.10
N ARG A 332 7.34 -6.55 8.82
CA ARG A 332 8.63 -6.93 8.23
C ARG A 332 9.09 -5.97 7.12
N SER A 333 8.93 -4.67 7.33
CA SER A 333 9.22 -3.65 6.32
C SER A 333 10.12 -2.59 6.93
N ASP A 334 11.27 -2.33 6.32
CA ASP A 334 12.27 -1.42 6.87
C ASP A 334 13.09 -0.73 5.75
N SER A 335 13.88 0.27 6.14
CA SER A 335 14.83 0.98 5.28
C SER A 335 16.18 0.27 5.13
N SER A 336 16.44 -0.74 5.96
CA SER A 336 17.68 -1.51 5.96
C SER A 336 17.38 -3.02 5.90
N GLY A 337 18.42 -3.86 5.91
CA GLY A 337 18.28 -5.33 5.86
C GLY A 337 17.75 -5.96 7.16
N THR A 338 16.90 -5.25 7.89
CA THR A 338 16.40 -5.59 9.21
C THR A 338 14.94 -6.01 9.16
N ASN A 339 14.58 -7.07 9.89
CA ASN A 339 13.24 -7.68 9.83
C ASN A 339 12.39 -7.39 11.08
N TYR A 340 12.85 -6.53 11.99
CA TYR A 340 12.20 -6.31 13.29
C TYR A 340 11.05 -5.31 13.26
N ARG A 341 10.94 -4.49 12.20
CA ARG A 341 9.99 -3.38 12.14
C ARG A 341 8.56 -3.87 11.94
N ASN A 342 7.82 -3.90 13.04
CA ASN A 342 6.38 -4.16 13.09
C ASN A 342 5.71 -2.99 13.81
N GLU A 343 4.93 -2.21 13.07
CA GLU A 343 4.36 -0.96 13.56
C GLU A 343 2.87 -0.89 13.25
N LYS A 344 2.12 -0.23 14.13
CA LYS A 344 0.69 0.00 13.95
C LYS A 344 0.38 1.44 14.31
N TYR A 345 -0.40 2.12 13.46
CA TYR A 345 -0.82 3.50 13.68
C TYR A 345 -2.34 3.57 13.59
N ARG A 346 -2.96 4.18 14.59
CA ARG A 346 -4.38 4.45 14.65
C ARG A 346 -4.63 5.80 15.33
N PHE A 347 -5.90 6.19 15.44
CA PHE A 347 -6.34 7.37 16.16
C PHE A 347 -6.01 7.32 17.65
N GLU A 348 -6.11 6.14 18.26
CA GLU A 348 -5.91 5.93 19.69
C GLU A 348 -4.42 5.88 20.07
N GLY A 349 -3.51 5.66 19.13
CA GLY A 349 -2.08 5.57 19.44
C GLY A 349 -1.24 4.91 18.36
N THR A 350 0.00 4.64 18.73
CA THR A 350 1.00 4.00 17.89
C THR A 350 1.69 2.84 18.62
N GLN A 351 2.03 1.82 17.86
CA GLN A 351 2.92 0.74 18.25
C GLN A 351 4.17 0.84 17.38
N LEU A 352 5.34 0.91 18.00
CA LEU A 352 6.63 0.88 17.33
C LEU A 352 7.49 -0.27 17.86
N ALA A 353 8.39 -0.80 17.04
CA ALA A 353 9.43 -1.72 17.49
C ALA A 353 10.52 -0.94 18.25
N GLU A 354 10.92 -1.45 19.42
CA GLU A 354 11.96 -0.86 20.26
C GLU A 354 13.06 -1.89 20.50
N THR A 355 14.32 -1.52 20.20
CA THR A 355 15.48 -2.43 20.22
C THR A 355 16.46 -2.13 21.35
N THR A 356 16.26 -1.06 22.11
CA THR A 356 17.12 -0.64 23.24
C THR A 356 16.48 -0.95 24.58
N ILE A 357 15.20 -0.57 24.76
CA ILE A 357 14.43 -0.84 25.98
C ILE A 357 13.75 -2.19 25.84
N ILE A 358 14.50 -3.26 26.11
CA ILE A 358 14.04 -4.63 25.91
C ILE A 358 14.19 -5.46 27.18
N ARG A 359 13.29 -6.43 27.36
CA ARG A 359 13.41 -7.39 28.45
C ARG A 359 14.59 -8.32 28.19
N THR A 360 15.47 -8.50 29.18
CA THR A 360 16.58 -9.46 29.10
C THR A 360 16.04 -10.87 28.89
N GLY A 361 16.52 -11.57 27.86
CA GLY A 361 15.98 -12.88 27.45
C GLY A 361 14.55 -12.84 26.87
N GLY A 362 14.08 -11.64 26.50
CA GLY A 362 12.76 -11.37 25.93
C GLY A 362 12.59 -11.84 24.48
N ALA A 363 11.64 -11.21 23.79
CA ALA A 363 11.40 -11.46 22.36
C ALA A 363 12.62 -11.04 21.53
N ASN A 364 12.89 -11.78 20.46
CA ASN A 364 13.93 -11.47 19.48
C ASN A 364 13.54 -12.05 18.11
N ASP A 365 14.17 -11.57 17.05
CA ASP A 365 13.99 -12.06 15.67
C ASP A 365 15.03 -13.13 15.27
N GLY A 366 15.67 -13.77 16.25
CA GLY A 366 16.80 -14.68 16.08
C GLY A 366 18.17 -14.00 16.20
N VAL A 367 18.23 -12.67 16.09
CA VAL A 367 19.49 -11.89 16.21
C VAL A 367 19.34 -10.72 17.16
N THR A 368 18.31 -9.89 16.97
CA THR A 368 18.07 -8.64 17.68
C THR A 368 16.89 -8.79 18.64
N GLY A 369 17.11 -8.43 19.91
CA GLY A 369 16.04 -8.37 20.90
C GLY A 369 15.10 -7.19 20.65
N LEU A 370 13.82 -7.37 20.95
CA LEU A 370 12.79 -6.36 20.71
C LEU A 370 11.72 -6.31 21.80
N SER A 371 11.16 -5.12 21.97
CA SER A 371 9.90 -4.85 22.67
C SER A 371 8.98 -4.01 21.79
N TRP A 372 7.75 -3.81 22.23
CA TRP A 372 6.81 -2.89 21.60
C TRP A 372 6.70 -1.64 22.45
N ASN A 373 7.05 -0.49 21.87
CA ASN A 373 6.72 0.81 22.44
C ASN A 373 5.31 1.20 21.99
N LEU A 374 4.38 1.18 22.93
CA LEU A 374 3.00 1.59 22.73
C LEU A 374 2.84 2.99 23.27
N THR A 375 2.63 3.96 22.38
CA THR A 375 2.34 5.34 22.78
C THR A 375 0.88 5.64 22.47
N SER A 376 0.05 5.72 23.51
CA SER A 376 -1.33 6.16 23.36
C SER A 376 -1.40 7.65 23.05
N SER A 377 -2.39 8.05 22.25
CA SER A 377 -2.69 9.45 21.98
C SER A 377 -3.51 10.05 23.13
N VAL A 378 -3.76 11.35 23.05
CA VAL A 378 -4.72 12.04 23.94
C VAL A 378 -6.15 11.50 23.82
N ASN A 379 -6.45 10.79 22.73
CA ASN A 379 -7.79 10.29 22.42
C ASN A 379 -8.04 8.86 22.93
N SER A 380 -7.00 8.19 23.44
CA SER A 380 -7.15 6.86 24.00
C SER A 380 -7.94 6.91 25.30
N GLN A 381 -8.83 5.94 25.47
CA GLN A 381 -9.67 5.78 26.66
C GLN A 381 -10.09 4.32 26.80
N TRP A 382 -10.63 3.94 27.96
CA TRP A 382 -10.94 2.53 28.24
C TRP A 382 -11.92 1.90 27.23
N VAL A 383 -12.93 2.64 26.78
CA VAL A 383 -13.91 2.18 25.77
C VAL A 383 -13.38 2.21 24.34
N LEU A 384 -12.29 2.94 24.10
CA LEU A 384 -11.64 3.11 22.80
C LEU A 384 -10.11 3.07 22.99
N PRO A 385 -9.57 1.92 23.39
CA PRO A 385 -8.14 1.78 23.67
C PRO A 385 -7.36 1.63 22.37
N PHE A 386 -6.07 1.94 22.41
CA PHE A 386 -5.17 1.54 21.35
C PHE A 386 -4.89 0.05 21.42
N GLU A 387 -5.36 -0.71 20.43
CA GLU A 387 -5.14 -2.16 20.32
C GLU A 387 -3.98 -2.48 19.37
N THR A 388 -3.06 -3.32 19.82
CA THR A 388 -1.83 -3.69 19.10
C THR A 388 -2.05 -4.78 18.04
N PHE A 389 -0.97 -5.26 17.43
CA PHE A 389 -1.00 -6.60 16.82
C PHE A 389 -1.22 -7.68 17.89
N PRO A 390 -1.87 -8.81 17.56
CA PRO A 390 -1.96 -9.92 18.49
C PRO A 390 -0.59 -10.55 18.73
N ILE A 391 -0.31 -10.92 19.97
CA ILE A 391 0.79 -11.79 20.34
C ILE A 391 0.29 -13.23 20.31
N VAL A 392 0.97 -14.10 19.57
CA VAL A 392 0.54 -15.49 19.37
C VAL A 392 1.48 -16.43 20.13
N ILE A 393 0.91 -17.36 20.91
CA ILE A 393 1.67 -18.42 21.57
C ILE A 393 0.95 -19.77 21.42
N LYS A 394 1.72 -20.84 21.21
CA LYS A 394 1.15 -22.19 21.13
C LYS A 394 0.87 -22.72 22.53
N ASN A 395 -0.38 -23.10 22.78
CA ASN A 395 -0.83 -23.82 23.95
C ASN A 395 -0.86 -25.32 23.69
N LEU A 396 -0.30 -26.09 24.62
CA LEU A 396 -0.29 -27.56 24.60
C LEU A 396 -1.14 -28.16 25.73
N VAL A 397 -1.71 -27.33 26.61
CA VAL A 397 -2.48 -27.76 27.79
C VAL A 397 -3.97 -27.80 27.44
N THR A 398 -4.66 -28.84 27.87
CA THR A 398 -6.11 -29.00 27.70
C THR A 398 -6.74 -29.45 29.01
N GLY A 399 -7.93 -28.95 29.33
CA GLY A 399 -8.66 -29.37 30.52
C GLY A 399 -8.01 -28.92 31.84
N ALA A 400 -7.10 -27.95 31.79
CA ALA A 400 -6.50 -27.32 32.97
C ALA A 400 -6.42 -25.80 32.78
N ASN A 401 -6.48 -25.07 33.89
CA ASN A 401 -6.30 -23.62 33.91
C ASN A 401 -4.93 -23.24 33.35
N VAL A 402 -4.88 -22.19 32.55
CA VAL A 402 -3.64 -21.65 31.99
C VAL A 402 -3.56 -20.16 32.32
N ASN A 403 -2.45 -19.70 32.88
CA ASN A 403 -2.18 -18.29 33.06
C ASN A 403 -1.37 -17.76 31.87
N VAL A 404 -1.89 -16.73 31.21
CA VAL A 404 -1.19 -16.00 30.14
C VAL A 404 -0.55 -14.78 30.76
N THR A 405 0.76 -14.59 30.60
CA THR A 405 1.48 -13.44 31.18
C THR A 405 2.24 -12.63 30.15
N VAL A 406 2.03 -11.31 30.18
CA VAL A 406 2.76 -10.29 29.40
C VAL A 406 3.52 -9.39 30.37
N GLN A 407 4.80 -9.19 30.08
CA GLN A 407 5.70 -8.35 30.89
C GLN A 407 5.84 -6.97 30.25
N GLY A 408 5.85 -5.92 31.07
CA GLY A 408 6.04 -4.56 30.58
C GLY A 408 6.71 -3.62 31.57
N LEU A 409 7.01 -2.41 31.10
CA LEU A 409 7.41 -1.29 31.93
C LEU A 409 6.90 0.04 31.39
N LEU A 410 6.91 1.06 32.24
CA LEU A 410 6.60 2.44 31.87
C LEU A 410 7.37 3.44 32.74
N ASN A 411 7.45 4.69 32.30
CA ASN A 411 7.97 5.79 33.12
C ASN A 411 6.86 6.36 34.02
N ALA A 412 6.58 5.69 35.14
CA ALA A 412 5.57 6.12 36.11
C ALA A 412 6.06 5.92 37.54
N ALA A 413 5.47 6.65 38.49
CA ALA A 413 5.76 6.49 39.92
C ALA A 413 4.95 5.36 40.57
N ALA A 414 3.89 4.88 39.90
CA ALA A 414 2.99 3.84 40.38
C ALA A 414 2.71 2.80 39.29
N LEU A 415 2.31 1.61 39.70
CA LEU A 415 1.86 0.55 38.81
C LEU A 415 0.68 1.03 37.96
N PRO A 416 0.62 0.64 36.68
CA PRO A 416 -0.55 0.93 35.87
C PRO A 416 -1.72 0.06 36.34
N ASN A 417 -2.93 0.60 36.24
CA ASN A 417 -4.14 -0.17 36.49
C ASN A 417 -4.54 -1.02 35.27
N ASN A 418 -5.40 -2.00 35.48
CA ASN A 418 -5.96 -2.83 34.42
C ASN A 418 -6.99 -2.12 33.52
N ASP A 419 -7.28 -0.85 33.78
CA ASP A 419 -7.99 0.07 32.88
C ASP A 419 -7.07 1.13 32.24
N ASP A 420 -5.79 1.20 32.66
CA ASP A 420 -4.75 1.99 31.99
C ASP A 420 -4.15 1.20 30.80
N VAL A 421 -3.84 -0.08 31.03
CA VAL A 421 -3.26 -1.03 30.07
C VAL A 421 -3.74 -2.44 30.42
N TRP A 422 -4.07 -3.27 29.44
CA TRP A 422 -4.42 -4.68 29.66
C TRP A 422 -4.20 -5.48 28.38
N PHE A 423 -4.62 -6.74 28.36
CA PHE A 423 -4.82 -7.48 27.13
C PHE A 423 -6.04 -8.39 27.25
N ASP A 424 -6.66 -8.66 26.11
CA ASP A 424 -7.68 -9.69 25.99
C ASP A 424 -7.06 -10.96 25.43
N VAL A 425 -7.61 -12.12 25.80
CA VAL A 425 -7.12 -13.42 25.36
C VAL A 425 -8.19 -14.16 24.60
N GLU A 426 -7.87 -14.61 23.39
CA GLU A 426 -8.68 -15.55 22.60
C GLU A 426 -8.04 -16.94 22.60
N TYR A 427 -8.85 -17.97 22.84
CA TYR A 427 -8.41 -19.37 22.92
C TYR A 427 -9.58 -20.34 22.64
N MET A 428 -9.28 -21.63 22.44
CA MET A 428 -10.30 -22.66 22.22
C MET A 428 -10.75 -23.29 23.53
N GLY A 429 -11.84 -22.77 24.10
CA GLY A 429 -12.40 -23.22 25.39
C GLY A 429 -13.39 -24.38 25.32
N SER A 430 -13.79 -24.82 24.12
CA SER A 430 -14.69 -25.97 23.94
C SER A 430 -14.00 -27.11 23.20
N ALA A 431 -14.13 -28.34 23.67
CA ALA A 431 -13.70 -29.53 22.93
C ALA A 431 -14.68 -29.92 21.82
N ALA A 432 -15.90 -29.38 21.85
CA ALA A 432 -16.99 -29.76 20.94
C ALA A 432 -17.15 -28.81 19.73
N SER A 433 -16.52 -27.64 19.77
CA SER A 433 -16.69 -26.60 18.75
C SER A 433 -15.41 -25.78 18.58
N PRO A 434 -15.09 -25.31 17.36
CA PRO A 434 -13.99 -24.36 17.12
C PRO A 434 -14.35 -22.91 17.50
N GLN A 435 -15.42 -22.68 18.26
CA GLN A 435 -15.80 -21.34 18.71
C GLN A 435 -14.78 -20.79 19.72
N GLY A 436 -14.20 -19.62 19.41
CA GLY A 436 -13.29 -18.91 20.29
C GLY A 436 -13.95 -18.53 21.63
N SER A 437 -13.21 -18.72 22.70
CA SER A 437 -13.51 -18.23 24.05
C SER A 437 -12.62 -17.01 24.34
N PHE A 438 -13.17 -16.03 25.04
CA PHE A 438 -12.52 -14.75 25.31
C PHE A 438 -12.44 -14.49 26.81
N GLN A 439 -11.27 -14.07 27.27
CA GLN A 439 -11.07 -13.60 28.64
C GLN A 439 -10.38 -12.23 28.62
N SER A 440 -11.00 -11.23 29.26
CA SER A 440 -10.40 -9.91 29.38
C SER A 440 -9.62 -9.75 30.69
N GLY A 441 -8.46 -9.10 30.63
CA GLY A 441 -7.69 -8.68 31.80
C GLY A 441 -8.14 -7.37 32.43
N THR A 442 -9.16 -6.69 31.89
CA THR A 442 -9.61 -5.39 32.40
C THR A 442 -10.69 -5.51 33.47
N LYS A 443 -11.19 -4.36 33.94
CA LYS A 443 -12.33 -4.25 34.85
C LYS A 443 -13.62 -4.79 34.22
N SER A 444 -14.60 -5.17 35.06
CA SER A 444 -15.83 -5.84 34.63
C SER A 444 -16.72 -4.98 33.72
N ASP A 445 -16.76 -3.67 33.98
CA ASP A 445 -17.66 -2.75 33.31
C ASP A 445 -17.16 -1.29 33.48
N LEU A 446 -17.92 -0.34 32.92
CA LEU A 446 -17.56 1.08 32.93
C LEU A 446 -17.57 1.71 34.33
N LEU A 447 -18.41 1.19 35.24
CA LEU A 447 -18.62 1.72 36.59
C LEU A 447 -17.64 1.11 37.60
N ALA A 448 -17.03 -0.02 37.28
CA ALA A 448 -15.99 -0.62 38.08
C ALA A 448 -14.72 0.26 38.15
N THR A 449 -14.04 0.21 39.30
CA THR A 449 -12.74 0.84 39.52
C THR A 449 -11.64 -0.08 39.01
N GLY A 450 -10.68 0.45 38.25
CA GLY A 450 -9.49 -0.29 37.85
C GLY A 450 -8.64 -0.71 39.05
N THR A 451 -7.96 -1.85 38.91
CA THR A 451 -7.04 -2.40 39.92
C THR A 451 -5.62 -2.38 39.38
N ALA A 452 -4.65 -2.03 40.23
CA ALA A 452 -3.24 -2.04 39.88
C ALA A 452 -2.77 -3.45 39.44
N TRP A 453 -1.96 -3.51 38.39
CA TRP A 453 -1.27 -4.74 38.01
C TRP A 453 -0.22 -5.14 39.05
N SER A 454 0.28 -6.37 38.95
CA SER A 454 1.36 -6.84 39.83
C SER A 454 2.71 -6.27 39.39
N ALA A 455 3.59 -6.01 40.36
CA ALA A 455 4.98 -5.64 40.09
C ALA A 455 5.74 -6.80 39.43
N SER A 456 6.70 -6.47 38.56
CA SER A 456 7.58 -7.44 37.91
C SER A 456 9.02 -7.29 38.39
N THR A 457 9.72 -8.42 38.49
CA THR A 457 11.16 -8.47 38.83
C THR A 457 12.05 -8.69 37.60
N GLN A 458 11.47 -8.77 36.40
CA GLN A 458 12.22 -9.04 35.17
C GLN A 458 13.25 -7.93 34.88
N ALA A 459 14.39 -8.31 34.30
CA ALA A 459 15.47 -7.39 33.93
C ALA A 459 15.22 -6.74 32.56
N TRP A 460 15.59 -5.45 32.41
CA TRP A 460 15.39 -4.66 31.18
C TRP A 460 16.60 -3.81 30.75
N ASP A 461 17.75 -4.03 31.37
CA ASP A 461 18.95 -3.21 31.24
C ASP A 461 19.99 -3.75 30.26
N SER A 462 19.74 -4.88 29.60
CA SER A 462 20.77 -5.56 28.79
C SER A 462 21.35 -4.70 27.67
N LEU A 463 20.54 -3.89 26.99
CA LEU A 463 20.97 -3.04 25.86
C LEU A 463 20.99 -1.55 26.15
N VAL A 464 20.49 -1.12 27.32
CA VAL A 464 20.48 0.29 27.70
C VAL A 464 21.90 0.79 27.95
N THR A 465 22.21 2.01 27.51
CA THR A 465 23.51 2.65 27.75
C THR A 465 23.72 2.94 29.24
N ALA A 466 24.94 2.71 29.73
CA ALA A 466 25.30 3.03 31.11
C ALA A 466 25.30 4.54 31.36
N ARG A 467 24.98 4.94 32.59
CA ARG A 467 25.10 6.32 33.06
C ARG A 467 26.57 6.76 33.10
N ALA A 468 26.88 7.95 32.57
CA ALA A 468 28.19 8.59 32.58
C ALA A 468 28.24 9.80 33.53
N ASN A 469 29.41 10.07 34.15
CA ASN A 469 29.67 11.18 35.07
C ASN A 469 29.65 12.54 34.35
N SER A 470 29.26 13.60 35.05
CA SER A 470 29.30 14.99 34.56
C SER A 470 28.73 15.18 33.14
N THR A 471 27.69 14.42 32.81
CA THR A 471 27.14 14.34 31.45
C THR A 471 25.77 15.01 31.42
N ALA A 472 25.50 15.78 30.37
CA ALA A 472 24.17 16.37 30.15
C ALA A 472 23.18 15.31 29.66
N TYR A 473 21.99 15.30 30.27
CA TYR A 473 20.88 14.43 29.92
C TYR A 473 19.62 15.25 29.63
N THR A 474 18.88 14.85 28.61
CA THR A 474 17.56 15.41 28.30
C THR A 474 16.45 14.49 28.83
N VAL A 475 15.25 15.06 29.01
CA VAL A 475 14.06 14.30 29.43
C VAL A 475 13.80 13.16 28.45
N GLY A 476 13.45 11.99 29.00
CA GLY A 476 13.16 10.77 28.24
C GLY A 476 14.39 9.89 27.97
N MET A 477 15.62 10.40 28.13
CA MET A 477 16.81 9.55 28.03
C MET A 477 16.80 8.44 29.09
N VAL A 478 17.16 7.23 28.68
CA VAL A 478 17.15 6.04 29.53
C VAL A 478 18.56 5.57 29.83
N ARG A 479 18.87 5.29 31.10
CA ARG A 479 20.18 4.81 31.53
C ARG A 479 20.08 3.60 32.46
N LYS A 480 21.15 2.80 32.46
CA LYS A 480 21.36 1.71 33.44
C LYS A 480 22.52 2.03 34.36
N LEU A 481 22.52 1.38 35.52
CA LEU A 481 23.60 1.48 36.51
C LEU A 481 23.96 0.09 37.03
N ALA A 482 25.24 -0.16 37.24
CA ALA A 482 25.72 -1.45 37.75
C ALA A 482 25.30 -1.70 39.20
N SER A 483 25.08 -0.63 39.98
CA SER A 483 24.62 -0.68 41.36
C SER A 483 23.17 -1.15 41.53
N ASN A 484 22.38 -1.13 40.46
CA ASN A 484 20.98 -1.56 40.47
C ASN A 484 20.67 -2.39 39.21
N PRO A 485 21.20 -3.64 39.16
CA PRO A 485 21.10 -4.48 37.98
C PRO A 485 19.66 -4.86 37.66
N GLY A 486 19.36 -5.00 36.36
CA GLY A 486 18.03 -5.35 35.85
C GLY A 486 17.07 -4.17 35.72
N ARG A 487 17.41 -2.98 36.26
CA ARG A 487 16.58 -1.78 36.19
C ARG A 487 17.14 -0.74 35.25
N ILE A 488 16.22 0.08 34.74
CA ILE A 488 16.53 1.21 33.89
C ILE A 488 15.89 2.47 34.48
N PHE A 489 16.48 3.61 34.18
CA PHE A 489 16.11 4.89 34.75
C PHE A 489 15.83 5.90 33.64
N PHE A 490 14.63 6.49 33.66
CA PHE A 490 14.25 7.57 32.76
C PHE A 490 14.64 8.92 33.36
N CYS A 491 15.34 9.75 32.60
CA CYS A 491 15.53 11.15 32.95
C CYS A 491 14.17 11.86 32.90
N THR A 492 13.67 12.32 34.04
CA THR A 492 12.39 13.06 34.15
C THR A 492 12.61 14.57 34.20
N THR A 493 13.80 15.02 34.58
CA THR A 493 14.21 16.42 34.57
C THR A 493 15.57 16.54 33.92
N ALA A 494 15.65 17.31 32.82
CA ALA A 494 16.91 17.54 32.12
C ALA A 494 17.94 18.24 33.01
N GLY A 495 19.21 17.90 32.84
CA GLY A 495 20.30 18.47 33.63
C GLY A 495 21.62 17.73 33.40
N THR A 496 22.63 18.08 34.18
CA THR A 496 23.94 17.43 34.17
C THR A 496 24.07 16.51 35.37
N SER A 497 24.44 15.26 35.14
CA SER A 497 24.66 14.30 36.22
C SER A 497 25.80 14.72 37.13
N ALA A 498 25.80 14.21 38.36
CA ALA A 498 26.90 14.42 39.30
C ALA A 498 28.23 13.85 38.78
N ALA A 499 29.33 14.32 39.37
CA ALA A 499 30.68 13.86 39.05
C ALA A 499 30.95 12.40 39.44
N SER A 500 30.11 11.83 40.31
CA SER A 500 30.09 10.42 40.69
C SER A 500 28.65 9.93 40.77
N GLU A 501 28.46 8.61 40.80
CA GLU A 501 27.14 8.00 40.96
C GLU A 501 26.55 8.30 42.36
N PRO A 502 25.36 8.90 42.47
CA PRO A 502 24.63 9.04 43.73
C PRO A 502 24.28 7.69 44.37
N ALA A 503 24.49 7.57 45.68
CA ALA A 503 24.14 6.35 46.44
C ALA A 503 22.64 5.98 46.40
N GLY A 504 21.76 6.95 46.07
CA GLY A 504 20.33 6.72 45.93
C GLY A 504 19.94 5.75 44.82
N TYR A 505 20.81 5.52 43.83
CA TYR A 505 20.53 4.54 42.77
C TYR A 505 20.50 3.11 43.28
N THR A 506 21.39 2.74 44.22
CA THR A 506 21.48 1.38 44.76
C THR A 506 20.20 0.94 45.47
N SER A 507 19.54 1.86 46.18
CA SER A 507 18.30 1.58 46.93
C SER A 507 17.02 1.93 46.16
N ALA A 508 17.14 2.43 44.93
CA ALA A 508 15.99 2.87 44.15
C ALA A 508 15.03 1.71 43.82
N VAL A 509 13.79 1.85 44.28
CA VAL A 509 12.68 0.96 43.93
C VAL A 509 12.00 1.39 42.63
N ASP A 510 11.19 0.54 42.02
CA ASP A 510 10.46 0.85 40.79
C ASP A 510 9.56 2.07 41.02
N GLY A 511 9.59 3.05 40.10
CA GLY A 511 8.92 4.34 40.23
C GLY A 511 9.60 5.36 41.16
N GLY A 512 10.63 4.95 41.92
CA GLY A 512 11.43 5.82 42.77
C GLY A 512 12.29 6.79 41.96
N SER A 513 12.45 8.02 42.47
CA SER A 513 13.28 9.05 41.85
C SER A 513 14.62 9.21 42.57
N VAL A 514 15.67 9.51 41.80
CA VAL A 514 17.02 9.82 42.26
C VAL A 514 17.45 11.14 41.62
N THR A 515 17.86 12.10 42.46
CA THR A 515 18.52 13.32 41.98
C THR A 515 20.00 13.02 41.74
N ASP A 516 20.46 13.30 40.52
CA ASP A 516 21.82 13.05 40.05
C ASP A 516 22.38 14.35 39.48
N GLY A 517 23.10 15.10 40.33
CA GLY A 517 23.52 16.46 39.99
C GLY A 517 22.31 17.38 39.84
N THR A 518 22.14 17.99 38.66
CA THR A 518 20.96 18.78 38.33
C THR A 518 19.91 17.99 37.53
N ALA A 519 20.22 16.77 37.11
CA ALA A 519 19.25 15.87 36.48
C ALA A 519 18.46 15.09 37.53
N VAL A 520 17.23 14.70 37.20
CA VAL A 520 16.43 13.78 38.03
C VAL A 520 16.05 12.57 37.19
N PHE A 521 16.30 11.39 37.75
CA PHE A 521 16.01 10.11 37.12
C PHE A 521 14.97 9.35 37.91
N ARG A 522 14.09 8.64 37.22
CA ARG A 522 13.09 7.74 37.81
C ARG A 522 13.34 6.32 37.36
N ALA A 523 13.41 5.38 38.30
CA ALA A 523 13.43 3.96 37.98
C ALA A 523 12.13 3.57 37.24
N ALA A 524 12.24 2.88 36.12
CA ALA A 524 11.08 2.41 35.38
C ALA A 524 10.18 1.55 36.28
N MET A 525 8.87 1.73 36.15
CA MET A 525 7.90 0.89 36.84
C MET A 525 7.71 -0.39 36.03
N ARG A 526 8.20 -1.53 36.51
CA ARG A 526 8.02 -2.82 35.83
C ARG A 526 6.79 -3.51 36.37
N PHE A 527 5.97 -4.03 35.46
CA PHE A 527 4.71 -4.66 35.79
C PHE A 527 4.51 -5.95 34.99
N GLN A 528 3.65 -6.81 35.51
CA GLN A 528 3.19 -8.00 34.82
C GLN A 528 1.67 -8.00 34.76
N MET A 529 1.16 -8.29 33.58
CA MET A 529 -0.26 -8.50 33.34
C MET A 529 -0.47 -10.01 33.19
N THR A 530 -1.32 -10.59 34.04
CA THR A 530 -1.63 -12.03 34.00
C THR A 530 -3.14 -12.22 33.87
N VAL A 531 -3.55 -12.98 32.87
CA VAL A 531 -4.95 -13.35 32.63
C VAL A 531 -5.08 -14.86 32.77
N ALA A 532 -5.93 -15.29 33.70
CA ALA A 532 -6.18 -16.70 33.98
C ALA A 532 -7.33 -17.23 33.11
N LEU A 533 -7.09 -18.33 32.39
CA LEU A 533 -8.09 -19.01 31.56
C LEU A 533 -8.70 -20.15 32.36
N THR A 534 -9.80 -19.88 33.06
CA THR A 534 -10.35 -20.79 34.07
C THR A 534 -11.80 -21.22 33.81
N SER A 535 -12.57 -20.45 33.04
CA SER A 535 -13.97 -20.78 32.73
C SER A 535 -14.44 -20.14 31.42
N PRO A 536 -14.44 -20.89 30.30
CA PRO A 536 -13.87 -22.23 30.19
C PRO A 536 -12.34 -22.20 30.30
N GLN A 537 -11.74 -23.30 30.73
CA GLN A 537 -10.30 -23.52 30.54
C GLN A 537 -10.02 -23.93 29.08
N PRO A 538 -8.79 -23.81 28.57
CA PRO A 538 -8.46 -24.32 27.24
C PRO A 538 -8.84 -25.79 27.12
N ALA A 539 -9.65 -26.12 26.12
CA ALA A 539 -10.14 -27.47 25.89
C ALA A 539 -9.51 -28.13 24.64
N GLN A 540 -8.72 -27.37 23.87
CA GLN A 540 -7.98 -27.85 22.71
C GLN A 540 -6.53 -27.33 22.71
N VAL A 541 -5.63 -28.12 22.13
CA VAL A 541 -4.29 -27.69 21.75
C VAL A 541 -4.42 -26.72 20.58
N GLY A 542 -3.69 -25.61 20.60
CA GLY A 542 -3.82 -24.59 19.55
C GLY A 542 -3.07 -23.31 19.86
N TYR A 543 -3.40 -22.25 19.12
CA TYR A 543 -2.86 -20.92 19.37
C TYR A 543 -3.74 -20.17 20.38
N ILE A 544 -3.07 -19.49 21.30
CA ILE A 544 -3.66 -18.44 22.13
C ILE A 544 -3.22 -17.10 21.54
N TYR A 545 -4.18 -16.19 21.38
CA TYR A 545 -3.94 -14.83 20.90
C TYR A 545 -4.14 -13.87 22.05
N ALA A 546 -3.12 -13.08 22.39
CA ALA A 546 -3.22 -11.98 23.34
C ALA A 546 -3.27 -10.66 22.58
N TYR A 547 -4.24 -9.79 22.90
CA TYR A 547 -4.46 -8.49 22.28
C TYR A 547 -4.17 -7.37 23.28
N PRO A 548 -2.90 -6.95 23.44
CA PRO A 548 -2.57 -5.79 24.27
C PRO A 548 -3.31 -4.51 23.88
N LYS A 549 -3.70 -3.77 24.90
CA LYS A 549 -4.51 -2.55 24.83
C LYS A 549 -3.95 -1.49 25.76
N ALA A 550 -3.82 -0.26 25.27
CA ALA A 550 -3.37 0.90 26.05
C ALA A 550 -4.44 2.00 25.99
N ALA A 551 -5.04 2.31 27.14
CA ALA A 551 -6.17 3.24 27.26
C ALA A 551 -5.81 4.56 27.96
N LYS A 552 -4.80 4.57 28.83
CA LYS A 552 -4.40 5.80 29.50
C LYS A 552 -3.88 6.79 28.47
N ALA A 553 -4.47 7.97 28.38
CA ALA A 553 -4.08 8.98 27.40
C ALA A 553 -2.58 9.38 27.53
N SER A 554 -1.95 9.67 26.39
CA SER A 554 -0.58 10.24 26.31
C SER A 554 0.49 9.49 27.09
N THR A 555 0.40 8.16 27.13
CA THR A 555 1.29 7.30 27.93
C THR A 555 2.06 6.32 27.05
N ALA A 556 3.36 6.20 27.32
CA ALA A 556 4.23 5.23 26.67
C ALA A 556 4.40 3.97 27.55
N TYR A 557 4.08 2.81 26.99
CA TYR A 557 4.30 1.50 27.59
C TYR A 557 5.29 0.71 26.75
N TYR A 558 6.20 0.00 27.39
CA TYR A 558 7.11 -0.93 26.72
C TYR A 558 6.69 -2.34 27.07
N LEU A 559 6.12 -3.07 26.13
CA LEU A 559 5.64 -4.44 26.32
C LEU A 559 6.58 -5.44 25.64
N CYS A 560 6.88 -6.53 26.31
CA CYS A 560 7.63 -7.62 25.70
C CYS A 560 6.66 -8.58 24.99
N PRO A 561 6.72 -8.74 23.65
CA PRO A 561 5.81 -9.63 22.93
C PRO A 561 6.14 -11.13 23.10
N LYS A 562 7.00 -11.49 24.07
CA LYS A 562 7.25 -12.88 24.47
C LYS A 562 6.32 -13.22 25.64
N VAL A 563 5.15 -13.76 25.31
CA VAL A 563 4.17 -14.27 26.27
C VAL A 563 4.70 -15.53 26.96
N THR A 564 4.31 -15.72 28.22
CA THR A 564 4.58 -16.96 28.98
C THR A 564 3.27 -17.61 29.38
N LEU A 565 3.19 -18.94 29.27
CA LEU A 565 2.10 -19.77 29.77
C LEU A 565 2.58 -20.50 31.04
N SER A 566 1.73 -20.61 32.05
CA SER A 566 2.01 -21.36 33.29
C SER A 566 0.77 -21.99 33.89
#